data_AF-A0A351J330-F1
#
_entry.id   AF-A0A351J330-F1
#
_cell.length_a   1.000
_cell.length_b   1.000
_cell.length_c   1.000
_cell.angle_alpha   90.00
_cell.angle_beta   90.00
_cell.angle_gamma   90.00
#
_symmetry.space_group_name_H-M   'P 1'
#
loop_
_entity.id
_entity.type
_entity.pdbx_description
1 polymer ?
#
loop_
_entity_poly.entity_id
_entity_poly.type
_entity_poly.pdbx_seq_one_letter_code
_entity_poly.pdbx_strand_id
1 'polypeptide(L)'
;MKWWENQPLTICAVQCNLGDDAFWVLDEYVAKQGFNTEQCLHLFTKGHFATYSEERHGEKLDQYLARSREHGLRQICYYNTHCVEEAPSKEHPEWLQRKADGSPLEAYGVCNMVCVNPRGPWHKQYLENIRALIKHEIDGIFLDGPVMRNIGCYCETCQKDFLEKYGHPIEQATRLELQDMRVNSVTGHIKETRE
;
A
#
# COMPACT_ATOMS: atom_id res chain seq x y z
N MET A 1 -3.66 -24.08 -20.95
CA MET A 1 -2.93 -23.08 -21.77
C MET A 1 -2.83 -21.82 -20.95
N LYS A 2 -1.72 -21.08 -21.01
CA LYS A 2 -1.58 -19.88 -20.19
C LYS A 2 -2.44 -18.77 -20.79
N TRP A 3 -3.24 -18.07 -20.00
CA TRP A 3 -4.21 -17.10 -20.54
C TRP A 3 -3.53 -15.97 -21.31
N TRP A 4 -2.33 -15.56 -20.88
CA TRP A 4 -1.54 -14.48 -21.48
C TRP A 4 -0.93 -14.84 -22.84
N GLU A 5 -1.04 -16.09 -23.29
CA GLU A 5 -0.65 -16.48 -24.65
C GLU A 5 -1.70 -16.09 -25.69
N ASN A 6 -2.95 -15.84 -25.27
CA ASN A 6 -4.09 -15.59 -26.17
C ASN A 6 -4.60 -14.15 -26.11
N GLN A 7 -4.32 -13.42 -25.03
CA GLN A 7 -4.78 -12.04 -24.84
C GLN A 7 -3.82 -11.25 -23.96
N PRO A 8 -3.66 -9.94 -24.20
CA PRO A 8 -2.90 -9.07 -23.29
C PRO A 8 -3.61 -8.90 -21.95
N LEU A 9 -2.86 -8.50 -20.92
CA LEU A 9 -3.44 -8.03 -19.66
C LEU A 9 -4.04 -6.63 -19.88
N THR A 10 -5.34 -6.46 -19.65
CA THR A 10 -6.02 -5.16 -19.74
C THR A 10 -6.64 -4.83 -18.37
N ILE A 11 -6.09 -3.81 -17.73
CA ILE A 11 -6.42 -3.46 -16.34
C ILE A 11 -7.37 -2.27 -16.32
N CYS A 12 -8.55 -2.44 -15.72
CA CYS A 12 -9.40 -1.34 -15.31
C CYS A 12 -8.90 -0.79 -13.97
N ALA A 13 -8.61 0.51 -13.86
CA ALA A 13 -8.17 1.14 -12.62
C ALA A 13 -9.18 2.21 -12.19
N VAL A 14 -10.32 1.77 -11.66
CA VAL A 14 -11.36 2.67 -11.15
C VAL A 14 -10.93 3.22 -9.78
N GLN A 15 -10.52 4.50 -9.79
CA GLN A 15 -9.88 5.18 -8.65
C GLN A 15 -10.85 5.62 -7.54
N CYS A 16 -12.16 5.51 -7.75
CA CYS A 16 -13.19 5.72 -6.73
C CYS A 16 -14.53 5.21 -7.27
N ASN A 17 -15.51 5.00 -6.38
CA ASN A 17 -16.84 4.59 -6.80
C ASN A 17 -17.69 5.75 -7.35
N LEU A 18 -17.18 6.98 -7.42
CA LEU A 18 -17.93 8.19 -7.82
C LEU A 18 -19.24 8.42 -7.04
N GLY A 19 -19.38 7.80 -5.86
CA GLY A 19 -20.63 7.81 -5.08
C GLY A 19 -21.59 6.68 -5.40
N ASP A 20 -21.30 5.85 -6.39
CA ASP A 20 -22.10 4.68 -6.80
C ASP A 20 -21.84 3.46 -5.90
N ASP A 21 -22.71 2.46 -6.02
CA ASP A 21 -22.49 1.16 -5.39
C ASP A 21 -21.34 0.40 -6.06
N ALA A 22 -20.50 -0.26 -5.26
CA ALA A 22 -19.31 -0.95 -5.76
C ALA A 22 -19.66 -2.08 -6.74
N PHE A 23 -20.74 -2.82 -6.53
CA PHE A 23 -21.16 -3.89 -7.44
C PHE A 23 -21.76 -3.35 -8.73
N TRP A 24 -22.43 -2.20 -8.67
CA TRP A 24 -22.85 -1.50 -9.87
C TRP A 24 -21.65 -1.03 -10.71
N VAL A 25 -20.62 -0.47 -10.05
CA VAL A 25 -19.36 -0.09 -10.71
C VAL A 25 -18.69 -1.29 -11.39
N LEU A 26 -18.66 -2.46 -10.71
CA LEU A 26 -18.17 -3.71 -11.30
C LEU A 26 -18.89 -4.04 -12.60
N ASP A 27 -20.22 -4.09 -12.56
CA ASP A 27 -21.01 -4.55 -13.70
C ASP A 27 -21.03 -3.55 -14.85
N GLU A 28 -21.06 -2.25 -14.57
CA GLU A 28 -21.28 -1.22 -15.59
C GLU A 28 -19.99 -0.61 -16.13
N TYR A 29 -19.01 -0.36 -15.25
CA TYR A 29 -17.76 0.31 -15.64
C TYR A 29 -16.60 -0.65 -15.86
N VAL A 30 -16.55 -1.76 -15.13
CA VAL A 30 -15.42 -2.71 -15.24
C VAL A 30 -15.73 -3.79 -16.27
N ALA A 31 -16.81 -4.55 -16.08
CA ALA A 31 -17.10 -5.75 -16.87
C ALA A 31 -17.44 -5.44 -18.34
N LYS A 32 -18.15 -4.34 -18.63
CA LYS A 32 -18.64 -4.03 -19.99
C LYS A 32 -17.60 -3.40 -20.93
N GLN A 33 -16.41 -3.06 -20.43
CA GLN A 33 -15.46 -2.20 -21.16
C GLN A 33 -14.25 -2.96 -21.75
N GLY A 34 -14.32 -4.29 -21.85
CA GLY A 34 -13.28 -5.11 -22.49
C GLY A 34 -12.01 -5.32 -21.65
N PHE A 35 -12.07 -5.02 -20.35
CA PHE A 35 -11.02 -5.35 -19.39
C PHE A 35 -11.08 -6.84 -19.02
N ASN A 36 -9.94 -7.45 -18.73
CA ASN A 36 -9.86 -8.81 -18.20
C ASN A 36 -9.27 -8.88 -16.78
N THR A 37 -8.93 -7.72 -16.23
CA THR A 37 -8.42 -7.53 -14.87
C THR A 37 -8.88 -6.19 -14.33
N GLU A 38 -9.15 -6.13 -13.03
CA GLU A 38 -9.42 -4.88 -12.31
C GLU A 38 -8.37 -4.67 -11.23
N GLN A 39 -7.82 -3.46 -11.17
CA GLN A 39 -7.15 -2.94 -9.99
C GLN A 39 -8.19 -2.39 -9.02
N CYS A 40 -8.67 -3.25 -8.11
CA CYS A 40 -9.79 -2.94 -7.23
C CYS A 40 -9.35 -2.03 -6.07
N LEU A 41 -9.69 -0.75 -6.19
CA LEU A 41 -9.45 0.27 -5.16
C LEU A 41 -10.76 0.71 -4.51
N HIS A 42 -11.79 1.01 -5.33
CA HIS A 42 -13.03 1.66 -4.90
C HIS A 42 -13.82 0.88 -3.84
N LEU A 43 -13.62 -0.44 -3.75
CA LEU A 43 -14.23 -1.28 -2.72
C LEU A 43 -13.75 -0.94 -1.31
N PHE A 44 -12.51 -0.43 -1.19
CA PHE A 44 -11.85 -0.14 0.09
C PHE A 44 -11.76 1.36 0.40
N THR A 45 -12.27 2.23 -0.48
CA THR A 45 -12.02 3.67 -0.35
C THR A 45 -12.92 4.39 0.63
N LYS A 46 -12.32 5.40 1.27
CA LYS A 46 -12.99 6.66 1.58
C LYS A 46 -12.25 7.76 0.82
N GLY A 47 -12.80 8.24 -0.30
CA GLY A 47 -12.12 9.21 -1.17
C GLY A 47 -11.10 8.57 -2.11
N HIS A 48 -9.87 9.10 -2.15
CA HIS A 48 -8.80 8.64 -3.06
C HIS A 48 -7.77 7.69 -2.41
N PHE A 49 -7.98 7.34 -1.15
CA PHE A 49 -7.11 6.44 -0.41
C PHE A 49 -7.88 5.19 0.00
N ALA A 50 -7.24 4.04 -0.19
CA ALA A 50 -7.78 2.74 0.17
C ALA A 50 -6.87 2.07 1.19
N THR A 51 -7.42 1.80 2.38
CA THR A 51 -6.82 0.96 3.41
C THR A 51 -7.71 -0.25 3.60
N TYR A 52 -7.16 -1.44 3.39
CA TYR A 52 -7.91 -2.67 3.64
C TYR A 52 -8.00 -2.95 5.15
N SER A 53 -9.16 -3.44 5.58
CA SER A 53 -9.46 -3.86 6.95
C SER A 53 -10.38 -5.06 6.85
N GLU A 54 -9.94 -6.21 7.36
CA GLU A 54 -10.71 -7.46 7.34
C GLU A 54 -12.12 -7.26 7.91
N GLU A 55 -12.20 -6.66 9.11
CA GLU A 55 -13.47 -6.41 9.81
C GLU A 55 -14.47 -5.61 8.96
N ARG A 56 -13.99 -4.65 8.16
CA ARG A 56 -14.85 -3.76 7.38
C ARG A 56 -15.13 -4.26 5.98
N HIS A 57 -14.18 -4.97 5.37
CA HIS A 57 -14.16 -5.21 3.94
C HIS A 57 -14.17 -6.69 3.56
N GLY A 58 -13.83 -7.63 4.46
CA GLY A 58 -13.61 -9.04 4.13
C GLY A 58 -14.83 -9.71 3.50
N GLU A 59 -15.98 -9.66 4.17
CA GLU A 59 -17.23 -10.27 3.66
C GLU A 59 -17.65 -9.66 2.31
N LYS A 60 -17.56 -8.34 2.18
CA LYS A 60 -17.92 -7.64 0.94
C LYS A 60 -16.95 -7.98 -0.19
N LEU A 61 -15.65 -8.16 0.12
CA LEU A 61 -14.64 -8.59 -0.83
C LEU A 61 -14.94 -9.98 -1.37
N ASP A 62 -15.29 -10.95 -0.53
CA ASP A 62 -15.64 -12.30 -1.00
C ASP A 62 -16.82 -12.30 -1.97
N GLN A 63 -17.87 -11.53 -1.65
CA GLN A 63 -19.03 -11.36 -2.54
C GLN A 63 -18.64 -10.69 -3.86
N TYR A 64 -17.76 -9.68 -3.80
CA TYR A 64 -17.27 -8.96 -4.96
C TYR A 64 -16.44 -9.85 -5.88
N LEU A 65 -15.54 -10.66 -5.31
CA LEU A 65 -14.71 -11.61 -6.04
C LEU A 65 -15.57 -12.68 -6.73
N ALA A 66 -16.60 -13.20 -6.06
CA ALA A 66 -17.52 -14.16 -6.65
C ALA A 66 -18.21 -13.58 -7.91
N ARG A 67 -18.80 -12.38 -7.81
CA ARG A 67 -19.45 -11.70 -8.94
C ARG A 67 -18.46 -11.34 -10.06
N SER A 68 -17.25 -10.90 -9.71
CA SER A 68 -16.20 -10.59 -10.69
C SER A 68 -15.83 -11.80 -11.55
N ARG A 69 -15.82 -13.01 -10.96
CA ARG A 69 -15.49 -14.23 -11.71
C ARG A 69 -16.56 -14.62 -12.70
N GLU A 70 -17.82 -14.31 -12.43
CA GLU A 70 -18.92 -14.50 -13.39
C GLU A 70 -18.67 -13.70 -14.68
N HIS A 71 -17.98 -12.55 -14.57
CA HIS A 71 -17.53 -11.73 -15.70
C HIS A 71 -16.19 -12.14 -16.30
N GLY A 72 -15.52 -13.18 -15.78
CA GLY A 72 -14.20 -13.62 -16.23
C GLY A 72 -13.06 -12.65 -15.92
N LEU A 73 -13.28 -11.74 -14.96
CA LEU A 73 -12.30 -10.74 -14.53
C LEU A 73 -11.37 -11.29 -13.45
N ARG A 74 -10.10 -10.90 -13.53
CA ARG A 74 -9.12 -11.05 -12.43
C ARG A 74 -9.16 -9.83 -11.51
N GLN A 75 -8.90 -10.04 -10.24
CA GLN A 75 -8.97 -8.99 -9.22
C GLN A 75 -7.62 -8.80 -8.55
N ILE A 76 -6.95 -7.69 -8.86
CA ILE A 76 -5.74 -7.25 -8.15
C ILE A 76 -6.13 -6.15 -7.17
N CYS A 77 -6.02 -6.40 -5.87
CA CYS A 77 -6.45 -5.44 -4.85
C CYS A 77 -5.42 -4.30 -4.72
N TYR A 78 -5.88 -3.06 -4.75
CA TYR A 78 -5.03 -1.92 -4.44
C TYR A 78 -4.81 -1.82 -2.92
N TYR A 79 -3.59 -1.52 -2.51
CA TYR A 79 -3.24 -1.24 -1.12
C TYR A 79 -2.27 -0.06 -1.02
N ASN A 80 -2.65 1.00 -0.30
CA ASN A 80 -1.74 2.12 0.00
C ASN A 80 -0.69 1.70 1.04
N THR A 81 0.60 1.85 0.71
CA THR A 81 1.70 1.56 1.64
C THR A 81 2.62 2.77 1.92
N HIS A 82 2.27 3.97 1.47
CA HIS A 82 3.14 5.14 1.53
C HIS A 82 2.61 6.31 2.35
N CYS A 83 1.31 6.38 2.66
CA CYS A 83 0.78 7.42 3.52
C CYS A 83 -0.48 6.99 4.29
N VAL A 84 -0.77 7.74 5.35
CA VAL A 84 -2.00 7.60 6.14
C VAL A 84 -2.68 8.96 6.32
N GLU A 85 -3.99 8.94 6.48
CA GLU A 85 -4.80 10.12 6.76
C GLU A 85 -4.50 10.72 8.14
N GLU A 86 -5.03 11.91 8.41
CA GLU A 86 -4.76 12.67 9.62
C GLU A 86 -5.11 11.89 10.91
N ALA A 87 -6.27 11.26 10.99
CA ALA A 87 -6.70 10.56 12.21
C ALA A 87 -5.76 9.40 12.58
N PRO A 88 -5.47 8.42 11.71
CA PRO A 88 -4.47 7.39 12.00
C PRO A 88 -3.07 7.95 12.27
N SER A 89 -2.69 9.06 11.61
CA SER A 89 -1.37 9.68 11.83
C SER A 89 -1.21 10.28 13.24
N LYS A 90 -2.31 10.70 13.87
CA LYS A 90 -2.34 11.21 15.25
C LYS A 90 -2.40 10.08 16.27
N GLU A 91 -3.13 9.00 15.95
CA GLU A 91 -3.24 7.81 16.79
C GLU A 91 -1.93 7.00 16.83
N HIS A 92 -1.27 6.90 15.67
CA HIS A 92 -0.03 6.17 15.47
C HIS A 92 1.10 7.07 14.93
N PRO A 93 1.56 8.06 15.72
CA PRO A 93 2.63 8.94 15.28
C PRO A 93 3.93 8.17 14.95
N GLU A 94 4.16 7.01 15.57
CA GLU A 94 5.31 6.14 15.35
C GLU A 94 5.36 5.51 13.95
N TRP A 95 4.24 5.49 13.21
CA TRP A 95 4.22 5.01 11.82
C TRP A 95 4.88 5.96 10.85
N LEU A 96 5.00 7.24 11.20
CA LEU A 96 5.28 8.29 10.24
C LEU A 96 6.76 8.45 9.92
N GLN A 97 7.06 8.87 8.69
CA GLN A 97 8.40 9.39 8.41
C GLN A 97 8.62 10.71 9.14
N ARG A 98 9.86 10.87 9.62
CA ARG A 98 10.29 12.07 10.35
C ARG A 98 11.35 12.82 9.55
N LYS A 99 11.24 14.14 9.53
CA LYS A 99 12.32 15.06 9.16
C LYS A 99 13.42 15.03 10.23
N ALA A 100 14.59 15.58 9.92
CA ALA A 100 15.72 15.68 10.85
C ALA A 100 15.39 16.47 12.14
N ASP A 101 14.44 17.41 12.08
CA ASP A 101 13.93 18.15 13.23
C ASP A 101 12.88 17.39 14.07
N GLY A 102 12.58 16.14 13.71
CA GLY A 102 11.57 15.32 14.37
C GLY A 102 10.12 15.60 13.96
N SER A 103 9.86 16.54 13.06
CA SER A 103 8.50 16.80 12.58
C SER A 103 8.04 15.76 11.53
N PRO A 104 6.74 15.46 11.43
CA PRO A 104 6.21 14.53 10.43
C PRO A 104 6.40 15.03 8.99
N LEU A 105 6.44 14.09 8.05
CA LEU A 105 6.46 14.35 6.61
C LEU A 105 5.05 14.32 6.04
N GLU A 106 4.56 15.46 5.58
CA GLU A 106 3.26 15.55 4.92
C GLU A 106 3.28 14.97 3.50
N ALA A 107 2.12 14.45 3.08
CA ALA A 107 1.83 13.93 1.77
C ALA A 107 0.54 14.58 1.25
N TYR A 108 0.59 15.15 0.05
CA TYR A 108 -0.57 15.73 -0.64
C TYR A 108 -1.36 16.81 0.14
N GLY A 109 -0.77 17.39 1.20
CA GLY A 109 -1.42 18.39 2.06
C GLY A 109 -2.55 17.86 2.96
N VAL A 110 -2.87 16.56 2.89
CA VAL A 110 -3.99 15.94 3.63
C VAL A 110 -3.62 14.63 4.32
N CYS A 111 -2.44 14.08 4.03
CA CYS A 111 -1.94 12.83 4.60
C CYS A 111 -0.53 13.02 5.17
N ASN A 112 -0.04 11.99 5.85
CA ASN A 112 1.34 11.91 6.30
C ASN A 112 2.03 10.69 5.71
N MET A 113 3.28 10.84 5.27
CA MET A 113 4.12 9.75 4.79
C MET A 113 4.41 8.76 5.93
N VAL A 114 4.30 7.47 5.65
CA VAL A 114 4.66 6.39 6.61
C VAL A 114 6.06 5.85 6.37
N CYS A 115 6.72 5.42 7.44
CA CYS A 115 8.03 4.81 7.41
C CYS A 115 7.91 3.34 7.02
N VAL A 116 8.43 2.99 5.85
CA VAL A 116 8.38 1.61 5.32
C VAL A 116 9.58 0.76 5.75
N ASN A 117 10.32 1.19 6.77
CA ASN A 117 11.40 0.37 7.34
C ASN A 117 10.80 -0.94 7.91
N PRO A 118 11.31 -2.13 7.53
CA PRO A 118 10.75 -3.41 7.99
C PRO A 118 10.75 -3.62 9.50
N ARG A 119 11.68 -3.00 10.23
CA ARG A 119 11.69 -3.05 11.70
C ARG A 119 10.69 -2.08 12.34
N GLY A 120 10.04 -1.25 11.53
CA GLY A 120 9.12 -0.21 11.97
C GLY A 120 7.70 -0.72 12.26
N PRO A 121 6.93 0.03 13.06
CA PRO A 121 5.57 -0.36 13.45
C PRO A 121 4.58 -0.36 12.29
N TRP A 122 4.70 0.57 11.34
CA TRP A 122 3.85 0.58 10.13
C TRP A 122 3.99 -0.71 9.32
N HIS A 123 5.22 -1.20 9.11
CA HIS A 123 5.45 -2.40 8.32
C HIS A 123 4.80 -3.64 8.96
N LYS A 124 4.82 -3.74 10.29
CA LYS A 124 4.17 -4.85 11.02
C LYS A 124 2.65 -4.84 10.80
N GLN A 125 2.01 -3.69 11.00
CA GLN A 125 0.57 -3.52 10.76
C GLN A 125 0.21 -3.80 9.29
N TYR A 126 1.04 -3.31 8.37
CA TYR A 126 0.91 -3.58 6.94
C TYR A 126 0.95 -5.08 6.63
N LEU A 127 1.92 -5.83 7.15
CA LEU A 127 2.03 -7.27 6.92
C LEU A 127 0.84 -8.05 7.50
N GLU A 128 0.31 -7.64 8.65
CA GLU A 128 -0.90 -8.24 9.21
C GLU A 128 -2.09 -8.06 8.27
N ASN A 129 -2.27 -6.87 7.71
CA ASN A 129 -3.34 -6.60 6.75
C ASN A 129 -3.14 -7.34 5.43
N ILE A 130 -1.90 -7.44 4.93
CA ILE A 130 -1.61 -8.25 3.73
C ILE A 130 -1.93 -9.72 3.99
N ARG A 131 -1.54 -10.28 5.15
CA ARG A 131 -1.85 -11.67 5.51
C ARG A 131 -3.34 -11.94 5.66
N ALA A 132 -4.12 -10.96 6.07
CA ALA A 132 -5.58 -11.06 6.06
C ALA A 132 -6.11 -11.02 4.62
N LEU A 133 -5.69 -10.01 3.84
CA LEU A 133 -6.12 -9.81 2.45
C LEU A 133 -5.87 -11.03 1.55
N ILE A 134 -4.72 -11.70 1.67
CA ILE A 134 -4.41 -12.89 0.86
C ILE A 134 -5.19 -14.15 1.25
N LYS A 135 -5.97 -14.14 2.33
CA LYS A 135 -6.90 -15.25 2.64
C LYS A 135 -8.09 -15.25 1.70
N HIS A 136 -8.40 -14.11 1.09
CA HIS A 136 -9.38 -14.00 0.03
C HIS A 136 -8.77 -14.52 -1.29
N GLU A 137 -9.62 -15.07 -2.14
CA GLU A 137 -9.24 -15.62 -3.44
C GLU A 137 -9.04 -14.50 -4.49
N ILE A 138 -8.08 -13.62 -4.23
CA ILE A 138 -7.62 -12.53 -5.11
C ILE A 138 -6.55 -13.02 -6.09
N ASP A 139 -6.38 -12.31 -7.21
CA ASP A 139 -5.36 -12.63 -8.23
C ASP A 139 -4.03 -11.89 -8.02
N GLY A 140 -4.01 -10.87 -7.15
CA GLY A 140 -2.80 -10.14 -6.81
C GLY A 140 -3.05 -8.91 -5.95
N ILE A 141 -1.97 -8.20 -5.64
CA ILE A 141 -2.01 -6.94 -4.89
C ILE A 141 -1.19 -5.91 -5.65
N PHE A 142 -1.79 -4.76 -5.92
CA PHE A 142 -1.10 -3.56 -6.39
C PHE A 142 -0.73 -2.70 -5.18
N LEU A 143 0.55 -2.51 -4.92
CA LEU A 143 1.03 -1.63 -3.85
C LEU A 143 1.25 -0.22 -4.40
N ASP A 144 0.57 0.76 -3.82
CA ASP A 144 0.87 2.16 -4.08
C ASP A 144 1.94 2.67 -3.11
N GLY A 145 3.14 2.86 -3.63
CA GLY A 145 4.39 2.88 -2.88
C GLY A 145 5.11 1.52 -2.95
N PRO A 146 5.99 1.16 -1.99
CA PRO A 146 6.48 1.88 -0.82
C PRO A 146 7.49 2.99 -1.15
N VAL A 147 7.55 4.05 -0.33
CA VAL A 147 8.40 5.22 -0.58
C VAL A 147 9.07 5.70 0.70
N MET A 148 10.38 5.92 0.64
CA MET A 148 11.13 6.71 1.63
C MET A 148 11.54 8.05 1.01
N ARG A 149 11.09 9.16 1.59
CA ARG A 149 11.40 10.50 1.06
C ARG A 149 12.88 10.83 1.28
N ASN A 150 13.48 11.60 0.37
CA ASN A 150 14.88 12.03 0.45
C ASN A 150 15.20 12.98 1.62
N ILE A 151 14.18 13.60 2.21
CA ILE A 151 14.27 14.47 3.39
C ILE A 151 13.89 13.74 4.70
N GLY A 152 13.48 12.47 4.59
CA GLY A 152 13.28 11.54 5.69
C GLY A 152 14.19 10.33 5.55
N CYS A 153 14.07 9.27 6.35
CA CYS A 153 13.31 9.21 7.58
C CYS A 153 14.30 9.24 8.76
N TYR A 154 14.05 10.11 9.73
CA TYR A 154 14.80 10.23 10.98
C TYR A 154 13.96 9.73 12.17
N CYS A 155 13.06 8.75 11.97
CA CYS A 155 12.33 8.16 13.10
C CYS A 155 13.26 7.28 13.94
N GLU A 156 12.85 6.96 15.17
CA GLU A 156 13.64 6.17 16.11
C GLU A 156 14.13 4.84 15.51
N THR A 157 13.26 4.11 14.79
CA THR A 157 13.65 2.86 14.11
C THR A 157 14.79 3.10 13.10
N CYS A 158 14.66 4.11 12.25
CA CYS A 158 15.69 4.41 11.24
C CYS A 158 16.99 4.89 11.87
N GLN A 159 16.94 5.70 12.93
CA GLN A 159 18.13 6.14 13.65
C GLN A 159 18.89 4.96 14.27
N LYS A 160 18.16 4.06 14.94
CA LYS A 160 18.73 2.85 15.55
C LYS A 160 19.37 1.95 14.49
N ASP A 161 18.63 1.65 13.43
CA ASP A 161 19.10 0.80 12.34
C ASP A 161 20.31 1.37 11.61
N PHE A 162 20.32 2.69 11.44
CA PHE A 162 21.45 3.41 10.85
C PHE A 162 22.67 3.30 11.75
N LEU A 163 22.52 3.57 13.05
CA LEU A 163 23.61 3.48 14.03
C LEU A 163 24.19 2.07 14.09
N GLU A 164 23.33 1.04 14.11
CA GLU A 164 23.76 -0.36 14.09
C GLU A 164 24.55 -0.72 12.83
N LYS A 165 24.17 -0.17 11.67
CA LYS A 165 24.81 -0.48 10.39
C LYS A 165 26.13 0.29 10.17
N TYR A 166 26.16 1.57 10.50
CA TYR A 166 27.24 2.49 10.13
C TYR A 166 28.15 2.88 11.31
N GLY A 167 27.73 2.61 12.55
CA GLY A 167 28.53 2.87 13.74
C GLY A 167 28.59 4.33 14.19
N HIS A 168 27.82 5.22 13.57
CA HIS A 168 27.69 6.62 13.99
C HIS A 168 26.24 7.14 13.84
N PRO A 169 25.90 8.26 14.50
CA PRO A 169 24.55 8.83 14.42
C PRO A 169 24.17 9.26 12.99
N ILE A 170 22.87 9.19 12.68
CA ILE A 170 22.32 9.50 11.34
C ILE A 170 22.51 10.98 10.95
N GLU A 171 22.70 11.86 11.93
CA GLU A 171 22.95 13.30 11.74
C GLU A 171 24.32 13.54 11.07
N GLN A 172 25.24 12.58 11.19
CA GLN A 172 26.57 12.62 10.56
C GLN A 172 26.61 11.86 9.23
N ALA A 173 25.46 11.33 8.79
CA ALA A 173 25.39 10.50 7.59
C ALA A 173 25.76 11.26 6.31
N THR A 174 26.52 10.59 5.46
CA THR A 174 26.73 11.01 4.08
C THR A 174 25.45 10.82 3.27
N ARG A 175 25.37 11.50 2.13
CA ARG A 175 24.27 11.32 1.17
C ARG A 175 24.12 9.85 0.72
N LEU A 176 25.22 9.12 0.56
CA LEU A 176 25.20 7.74 0.08
C LEU A 176 24.67 6.78 1.15
N GLU A 177 25.04 6.96 2.41
CA GLU A 177 24.56 6.11 3.52
C GLU A 177 23.05 6.32 3.75
N LEU A 178 22.58 7.57 3.67
CA LEU A 178 21.14 7.86 3.73
C LEU A 178 20.39 7.25 2.53
N GLN A 179 20.96 7.32 1.32
CA GLN A 179 20.36 6.71 0.14
C GLN A 179 20.28 5.18 0.28
N ASP A 180 21.36 4.55 0.71
CA ASP A 180 21.40 3.12 0.94
C ASP A 180 20.38 2.69 2.01
N MET A 181 20.30 3.39 3.15
CA MET A 181 19.30 3.10 4.19
C MET A 181 17.88 3.12 3.62
N ARG A 182 17.53 4.17 2.86
CA ARG A 182 16.19 4.33 2.26
C ARG A 182 15.88 3.23 1.25
N VAL A 183 16.83 2.90 0.38
CA VAL A 183 16.67 1.82 -0.60
C VAL A 183 16.51 0.48 0.10
N ASN A 184 17.26 0.23 1.17
CA ASN A 184 17.15 -1.00 1.97
C ASN A 184 15.82 -1.09 2.72
N SER A 185 15.27 0.02 3.22
CA SER A 185 13.92 0.04 3.79
C SER A 185 12.86 -0.34 2.76
N VAL A 186 12.87 0.29 1.58
CA VAL A 186 11.90 0.01 0.49
C VAL A 186 12.03 -1.42 -0.01
N THR A 187 13.25 -1.88 -0.28
CA THR A 187 13.48 -3.24 -0.82
C THR A 187 13.26 -4.32 0.23
N GLY A 188 13.59 -4.07 1.50
CA GLY A 188 13.26 -4.97 2.60
C GLY A 188 11.76 -5.13 2.79
N HIS A 189 11.02 -4.01 2.73
CA HIS A 189 9.56 -4.01 2.81
C HIS A 189 8.93 -4.94 1.76
N ILE A 190 9.36 -4.80 0.50
CA ILE A 190 8.88 -5.63 -0.61
C ILE A 190 9.30 -7.10 -0.48
N LYS A 191 10.51 -7.37 0.01
CA LYS A 191 10.97 -8.75 0.21
C LYS A 191 10.10 -9.47 1.24
N GLU A 192 9.85 -8.85 2.39
CA GLU A 192 9.01 -9.44 3.44
C GLU A 192 7.54 -9.55 3.02
N THR A 193 7.02 -8.64 2.19
CA THR A 193 5.67 -8.80 1.59
C THR A 193 5.53 -10.09 0.79
N ARG A 194 6.61 -10.55 0.15
CA ARG A 194 6.59 -11.69 -0.78
C ARG A 194 6.68 -13.05 -0.06
N GLU A 195 7.17 -13.06 1.18
CA GLU A 195 7.39 -14.28 1.99
C GLU A 195 6.11 -14.80 2.65
#